data_AF-A0AAV4BKY4-F1
#
_entry.id   AF-A0AAV4BKY4-F1
#
_cell.length_a   1.000
_cell.length_b   1.000
_cell.length_c   1.000
_cell.angle_alpha   90.00
_cell.angle_beta   90.00
_cell.angle_gamma   90.00
#
_symmetry.space_group_name_H-M   'P 1'
#
loop_
_entity.id
_entity.type
_entity.pdbx_description
1 polymer ?
#
loop_
_entity_poly.entity_id
_entity_poly.type
_entity_poly.pdbx_seq_one_letter_code
_entity_poly.pdbx_strand_id
1 'polypeptide(L)'
;MGIPATKKRFSWPKMMSDIRNYVRSCHSCQIYGIRLLQLPIEQSEIISRPFDKVSINIAGPLDLKRSRNNFILTMVDAATRWPKAVPLKGICTREVAEALFHCLAFSPDWEYQSKYYPIMVSSLCQTPCKKP
;
A
#
# COMPACT_ATOMS: atom_id res chain seq x y z
N MET A 1 9.65 20.46 11.59
CA MET A 1 10.95 20.84 12.20
C MET A 1 11.37 22.18 11.63
N GLY A 2 11.52 23.22 12.44
CA GLY A 2 11.88 24.56 11.97
C GLY A 2 12.23 25.51 13.10
N ILE A 3 13.12 25.09 14.01
CA ILE A 3 13.68 25.95 15.07
C ILE A 3 15.20 25.71 15.31
N PRO A 4 16.11 25.44 14.33
CA PRO A 4 17.54 25.42 14.66
C PRO A 4 18.24 26.77 14.47
N ALA A 5 17.67 27.70 13.71
CA ALA A 5 18.45 28.84 13.19
C ALA A 5 18.63 30.00 14.19
N THR A 6 17.67 30.25 15.08
CA THR A 6 17.70 31.42 15.99
C THR A 6 18.63 31.25 17.19
N LYS A 7 18.86 30.00 17.62
CA LYS A 7 19.64 29.68 18.84
C LYS A 7 21.14 29.97 18.72
N LYS A 8 21.66 30.15 17.50
CA LYS A 8 23.08 30.44 17.25
C LYS A 8 23.45 31.92 17.40
N ARG A 9 22.48 32.83 17.37
CA ARG A 9 22.74 34.29 17.36
C ARG A 9 21.98 35.08 18.43
N PHE A 10 20.89 34.53 18.96
CA PHE A 10 20.08 35.19 19.99
C PHE A 10 19.68 34.19 21.07
N SER A 11 19.79 34.61 22.34
CA SER A 11 19.41 33.83 23.51
C SER A 11 18.83 34.76 24.57
N TRP A 12 17.62 34.46 25.04
CA TRP A 12 16.97 35.16 26.14
C TRP A 12 16.19 34.17 27.02
N PRO A 13 15.87 34.53 28.28
CA PRO A 13 15.10 33.68 29.17
C PRO A 13 13.75 33.32 28.55
N LYS A 14 13.36 32.04 28.60
CA LYS A 14 12.09 31.52 28.05
C LYS A 14 11.89 31.64 26.53
N MET A 15 12.94 31.90 25.74
CA MET A 15 12.89 31.95 24.26
C MET A 15 12.07 30.84 23.60
N MET A 16 12.25 29.58 24.01
CA MET A 16 11.49 28.44 23.44
C MET A 16 9.99 28.48 23.78
N SER A 17 9.60 29.11 24.88
CA SER A 17 8.20 29.35 25.23
C SER A 17 7.59 30.41 24.33
N ASP A 18 8.31 31.52 24.13
CA ASP A 18 7.84 32.65 23.31
C ASP A 18 7.68 32.24 21.85
N ILE A 19 8.66 31.52 21.31
CA ILE A 19 8.58 30.96 19.94
C ILE A 19 7.37 30.03 19.81
N ARG A 20 7.13 29.15 20.80
CA ARG A 20 5.95 28.25 20.77
C ARG A 20 4.65 29.03 20.81
N ASN A 21 4.55 30.07 21.63
CA ASN A 21 3.36 30.90 21.75
C ASN A 21 3.10 31.70 20.46
N TYR A 22 4.15 32.23 19.84
CA TYR A 22 4.06 32.90 18.55
C TYR A 22 3.62 31.95 17.43
N VAL A 23 4.25 30.77 17.32
CA VAL A 23 3.88 29.77 16.31
C VAL A 23 2.44 29.28 16.50
N ARG A 24 1.96 29.16 17.75
CA ARG A 24 0.57 28.81 18.08
C ARG A 24 -0.45 29.88 17.69
N SER A 25 -0.09 31.16 17.79
CA SER A 25 -0.98 32.29 17.45
C SER A 25 -0.91 32.70 15.98
N CYS A 26 0.17 32.36 15.27
CA CYS A 26 0.34 32.69 13.86
C CYS A 26 -0.56 31.82 12.97
N HIS A 27 -1.53 32.45 12.31
CA HIS A 27 -2.48 31.79 11.40
C HIS A 27 -1.77 31.02 10.27
N SER A 28 -0.78 31.63 9.61
CA SER A 28 -0.02 31.00 8.53
C SER A 28 0.76 29.77 9.03
N CYS A 29 1.33 29.83 10.24
CA CYS A 29 2.01 28.68 10.83
C CYS A 29 1.06 27.52 11.17
N GLN A 30 -0.20 27.83 11.52
CA GLN A 30 -1.21 26.81 11.80
C GLN A 30 -1.75 26.16 10.51
N ILE A 31 -1.88 26.92 9.41
CA ILE A 31 -2.36 26.38 8.12
C ILE A 31 -1.28 25.58 7.40
N TYR A 32 -0.07 26.14 7.27
CA TYR A 32 1.01 25.52 6.51
C TYR A 32 1.92 24.63 7.35
N GLY A 33 1.72 24.60 8.67
CA GLY A 33 2.43 23.71 9.57
C GLY A 33 2.04 22.26 9.31
N ILE A 34 3.03 21.39 9.12
CA ILE A 34 2.79 19.95 9.01
C ILE A 34 2.22 19.46 10.35
N ARG A 35 0.92 19.20 10.38
CA ARG A 35 0.28 18.50 11.49
C ARG A 35 0.49 17.01 11.29
N LEU A 36 1.48 16.46 12.00
CA LEU A 36 1.65 15.02 12.08
C LEU A 36 0.51 14.48 12.96
N LEU A 37 -0.57 14.05 12.32
CA LEU A 37 -1.60 13.25 12.98
C LEU A 37 -0.97 11.88 13.29
N GLN A 38 -0.68 11.64 14.56
CA GLN A 38 -0.42 10.28 15.03
C GLN A 38 -1.76 9.56 15.08
N LEU A 39 -2.13 8.93 13.98
CA LEU A 39 -3.24 7.99 13.98
C LEU A 39 -2.79 6.75 14.77
N PRO A 40 -3.65 6.20 15.65
CA PRO A 40 -3.40 4.90 16.26
C PRO A 40 -3.10 3.88 15.16
N ILE A 41 -1.97 3.18 15.30
CA ILE A 41 -1.67 2.07 14.41
C ILE A 41 -2.57 0.92 14.85
N GLU A 42 -3.64 0.67 14.09
CA GLU A 42 -4.48 -0.52 14.25
C GLU A 42 -3.60 -1.76 14.08
N GLN A 43 -3.65 -2.68 15.04
CA GLN A 43 -2.97 -3.96 14.91
C GLN A 43 -3.73 -4.83 13.92
N SER A 44 -3.04 -5.31 12.89
CA SER A 44 -3.61 -6.29 11.96
C SER A 44 -4.01 -7.56 12.71
N GLU A 45 -5.18 -8.10 12.37
CA GLU A 45 -5.64 -9.40 12.86
C GLU A 45 -4.60 -10.50 12.57
N ILE A 46 -4.38 -11.37 13.56
CA ILE A 46 -3.52 -12.55 13.40
C ILE A 46 -4.30 -13.58 12.60
N ILE A 47 -3.89 -13.79 11.35
CA ILE A 47 -4.47 -14.82 10.47
C ILE A 47 -3.63 -16.08 10.64
N SER A 48 -4.25 -17.14 11.15
CA SER A 48 -3.56 -18.37 11.55
C SER A 48 -3.58 -19.46 10.48
N ARG A 49 -4.54 -19.42 9.55
CA ARG A 49 -4.67 -20.44 8.51
C ARG A 49 -4.21 -19.93 7.15
N PRO A 50 -3.46 -20.75 6.40
CA PRO A 50 -3.07 -20.41 5.03
C PRO A 50 -4.29 -20.10 4.16
N PHE A 51 -4.18 -19.04 3.37
CA PHE A 51 -5.16 -18.60 2.36
C PHE A 51 -6.52 -18.12 2.90
N ASP A 52 -6.69 -17.95 4.22
CA ASP A 52 -7.85 -17.27 4.81
C ASP A 52 -7.94 -15.80 4.35
N LYS A 53 -6.79 -15.16 4.16
CA LYS A 53 -6.70 -13.80 3.65
C LYS A 53 -5.50 -13.67 2.74
N VAL A 54 -5.74 -13.22 1.52
CA VAL A 54 -4.72 -13.04 0.50
C VAL A 54 -4.72 -11.58 0.08
N SER A 55 -3.53 -10.98 0.06
CA SER A 55 -3.32 -9.66 -0.52
C SER A 55 -2.97 -9.82 -1.99
N ILE A 56 -3.77 -9.20 -2.86
CA ILE A 56 -3.53 -9.16 -4.30
C ILE A 56 -3.17 -7.72 -4.67
N ASN A 57 -2.10 -7.56 -5.42
CA ASN A 57 -1.65 -6.27 -5.92
C ASN A 57 -1.16 -6.41 -7.37
N ILE A 58 -1.22 -5.32 -8.13
CA ILE A 58 -0.67 -5.26 -9.49
C ILE A 58 0.37 -4.15 -9.52
N ALA A 59 1.60 -4.48 -9.91
CA ALA A 59 2.66 -3.52 -10.15
C ALA A 59 2.78 -3.23 -11.64
N GLY A 60 2.83 -1.96 -12.03
CA GLY A 60 3.14 -1.53 -13.41
C GLY A 60 2.49 -0.20 -13.79
N PRO A 61 2.69 0.26 -15.05
CA PRO A 61 3.47 -0.37 -16.10
C PRO A 61 4.99 -0.29 -15.85
N LEU A 62 5.71 -1.36 -16.17
CA LEU A 62 7.17 -1.46 -16.12
C LEU A 62 7.74 -1.07 -17.50
N ASP A 63 8.78 -0.25 -17.52
CA ASP A 63 9.47 0.20 -18.75
C ASP A 63 10.37 -0.89 -19.34
N LEU A 64 9.78 -2.02 -19.69
CA LEU A 64 10.48 -3.16 -20.26
C LEU A 64 10.54 -3.04 -21.79
N LYS A 65 11.63 -2.46 -22.29
CA LYS A 65 11.87 -2.21 -23.74
C LYS A 65 11.72 -3.45 -24.65
N ARG A 66 11.80 -4.68 -24.11
CA ARG A 66 11.73 -5.94 -24.87
C ARG A 66 10.63 -6.89 -24.40
N SER A 67 9.94 -6.60 -23.29
CA SER A 67 8.90 -7.48 -22.76
C SER A 67 7.53 -6.99 -23.23
N ARG A 68 6.63 -7.93 -23.53
CA ARG A 68 5.20 -7.62 -23.70
C ARG A 68 4.44 -7.66 -22.37
N ASN A 69 5.10 -8.09 -21.29
CA ASN A 69 4.52 -8.20 -19.97
C ASN A 69 5.00 -7.01 -19.12
N ASN A 70 4.22 -5.93 -19.13
CA ASN A 70 4.56 -4.68 -18.45
C ASN A 70 3.99 -4.61 -17.04
N PHE A 71 3.22 -5.61 -16.62
CA PHE A 71 2.59 -5.64 -15.30
C PHE A 71 2.99 -6.92 -14.57
N ILE A 72 2.94 -6.88 -13.25
CA ILE A 72 3.15 -8.06 -12.38
C ILE A 72 1.97 -8.14 -11.43
N LEU A 73 1.23 -9.24 -11.50
CA LEU A 73 0.27 -9.62 -10.47
C LEU A 73 1.02 -10.25 -9.31
N THR A 74 0.92 -9.68 -8.12
CA THR A 74 1.48 -10.22 -6.89
C THR A 74 0.37 -10.68 -5.96
N MET A 75 0.54 -11.85 -5.38
CA MET A 75 -0.37 -12.48 -4.44
C MET A 75 0.44 -12.89 -3.21
N VAL A 76 0.01 -12.50 -2.01
CA VAL A 76 0.68 -12.85 -0.76
C VAL A 76 -0.34 -13.38 0.23
N ASP A 77 -0.10 -14.59 0.72
CA ASP A 77 -0.89 -15.15 1.83
C ASP A 77 -0.53 -14.46 3.15
N ALA A 78 -1.55 -14.03 3.90
CA ALA A 78 -1.33 -13.28 5.14
C ALA A 78 -0.83 -14.15 6.30
N ALA A 79 -1.18 -15.44 6.34
CA ALA A 79 -0.75 -16.35 7.40
C ALA A 79 0.68 -16.83 7.20
N THR A 80 0.98 -17.40 6.03
CA THR A 80 2.30 -17.98 5.73
C THR A 80 3.30 -16.97 5.21
N ARG A 81 2.84 -15.77 4.83
CA ARG A 81 3.64 -14.76 4.10
C ARG A 81 4.19 -15.28 2.77
N TRP A 82 3.58 -16.33 2.21
CA TRP A 82 4.02 -16.93 0.96
C TRP A 82 3.70 -16.03 -0.24
N PRO A 83 4.73 -15.59 -1.01
CA PRO A 83 4.53 -14.71 -2.16
C PRO A 83 4.45 -15.50 -3.47
N LYS A 84 3.56 -15.06 -4.37
CA LYS A 84 3.48 -15.51 -5.76
C LYS A 84 3.40 -14.30 -6.68
N ALA A 85 4.17 -14.31 -7.77
CA ALA A 85 4.17 -13.25 -8.75
C ALA A 85 3.99 -13.84 -10.15
N VAL A 86 3.07 -13.26 -10.93
CA VAL A 86 2.78 -13.68 -12.31
C VAL A 86 2.87 -12.46 -13.22
N PRO A 87 3.64 -12.54 -14.32
CA PRO A 87 3.74 -11.44 -15.27
C PRO A 87 2.45 -11.32 -16.10
N LEU A 88 2.00 -10.07 -16.32
CA LEU A 88 0.79 -9.71 -17.05
C LEU A 88 1.11 -8.79 -18.22
N LYS A 89 0.39 -8.97 -19.34
CA LYS A 89 0.49 -8.10 -20.53
C LYS A 89 -0.27 -6.80 -20.35
N GLY A 90 -1.46 -6.88 -19.73
CA GLY A 90 -2.26 -5.74 -19.33
C GLY A 90 -3.01 -6.01 -18.02
N ILE A 91 -3.83 -5.05 -17.64
CA ILE A 91 -4.67 -5.08 -16.43
C ILE A 91 -6.14 -5.38 -16.75
N CYS A 92 -6.38 -6.03 -17.89
CA CYS A 92 -7.73 -6.38 -18.28
C CYS A 92 -8.31 -7.42 -17.32
N THR A 93 -9.57 -7.25 -16.92
CA THR A 93 -10.27 -8.14 -15.97
C THR A 93 -10.10 -9.61 -16.31
N ARG A 94 -10.18 -9.96 -17.61
CA ARG A 94 -10.01 -11.34 -18.07
C ARG A 94 -8.59 -11.87 -17.82
N GLU A 95 -7.57 -11.10 -18.19
CA GLU A 95 -6.16 -11.50 -17.99
C GLU A 95 -5.83 -11.63 -16.50
N VAL A 96 -6.33 -10.71 -15.67
CA VAL A 96 -6.16 -10.74 -14.22
C VAL A 96 -6.89 -11.95 -13.63
N ALA A 97 -8.12 -12.24 -14.05
CA ALA A 97 -8.89 -13.39 -13.56
C ALA A 97 -8.24 -14.73 -13.94
N GLU A 98 -7.78 -14.89 -15.19
CA GLU A 98 -7.06 -16.08 -15.65
C GLU A 98 -5.76 -16.27 -14.85
N ALA A 99 -5.00 -15.19 -14.63
CA ALA A 99 -3.77 -15.24 -13.84
C ALA A 99 -4.04 -15.55 -12.36
N LEU A 100 -5.11 -15.02 -11.77
CA LEU A 100 -5.52 -15.34 -10.40
C LEU A 100 -5.93 -16.80 -10.25
N PHE A 101 -6.72 -17.33 -11.19
CA PHE A 101 -7.10 -18.74 -11.18
C PHE A 101 -5.87 -19.65 -11.25
N HIS A 102 -4.92 -19.33 -12.13
CA HIS A 102 -3.64 -20.03 -12.21
C HIS A 102 -2.79 -19.84 -10.93
N CYS A 103 -2.85 -18.69 -10.27
CA CYS A 103 -2.15 -18.49 -9.00
C CYS A 103 -2.67 -19.41 -7.90
N LEU A 104 -3.99 -19.59 -7.84
CA LEU A 104 -4.67 -20.37 -6.80
C LEU A 104 -4.60 -21.89 -7.08
N ALA A 105 -4.74 -22.31 -8.34
CA ALA A 105 -4.80 -23.73 -8.71
C ALA A 105 -3.50 -24.53 -8.48
N PHE A 106 -2.35 -23.85 -8.40
CA PHE A 106 -1.03 -24.49 -8.20
C PHE A 106 -0.49 -24.35 -6.77
N SER A 107 -1.32 -23.99 -5.79
CA SER A 107 -0.94 -24.07 -4.38
C SER A 107 -1.01 -25.52 -3.89
N PRO A 108 -0.05 -26.00 -3.07
CA PRO A 108 0.06 -27.42 -2.71
C PRO A 108 -1.15 -28.07 -2.01
N ASP A 109 -2.16 -27.30 -1.58
CA ASP A 109 -3.28 -27.78 -0.74
C ASP A 109 -4.67 -27.33 -1.26
N TRP A 110 -4.90 -27.36 -2.59
CA TRP A 110 -6.10 -26.78 -3.24
C TRP A 110 -7.45 -27.43 -2.86
N GLU A 111 -7.45 -28.66 -2.35
CA GLU A 111 -8.69 -29.43 -2.12
C GLU A 111 -9.48 -28.95 -0.87
N TYR A 112 -8.82 -28.31 0.10
CA TYR A 112 -9.45 -27.82 1.34
C TYR A 112 -10.06 -26.41 1.21
N GLN A 113 -9.65 -25.64 0.19
CA GLN A 113 -9.80 -24.19 0.19
C GLN A 113 -11.02 -23.66 -0.57
N SER A 114 -11.65 -24.47 -1.44
CA SER A 114 -12.81 -24.07 -2.26
C SER A 114 -14.05 -23.62 -1.46
N LYS A 115 -14.14 -23.97 -0.17
CA LYS A 115 -15.29 -23.64 0.70
C LYS A 115 -15.26 -22.24 1.31
N TYR A 116 -14.13 -21.51 1.31
CA TYR A 116 -13.96 -20.34 2.19
C TYR A 116 -13.24 -19.13 1.59
N TYR A 117 -13.33 -18.85 0.29
CA TYR A 117 -12.65 -17.69 -0.31
C TYR A 117 -13.53 -16.42 -0.41
N PRO A 118 -13.42 -15.44 0.50
CA PRO A 118 -13.76 -14.05 0.20
C PRO A 118 -12.57 -13.41 -0.54
N ILE A 119 -12.59 -13.42 -1.87
CA ILE A 119 -11.56 -12.73 -2.67
C ILE A 119 -11.77 -11.23 -2.52
N MET A 120 -10.95 -10.56 -1.71
CA MET A 120 -10.86 -9.10 -1.72
C MET A 120 -10.04 -8.65 -2.93
N VAL A 121 -10.72 -8.49 -4.06
CA VAL A 121 -10.17 -7.70 -5.18
C VAL A 121 -10.38 -6.24 -4.81
N SER A 122 -9.36 -5.57 -4.26
CA SER A 122 -9.41 -4.12 -4.05
C SER A 122 -9.50 -3.43 -5.41
N SER A 123 -10.72 -3.01 -5.81
CA SER A 123 -11.09 -2.01 -6.83
C SER A 123 -10.36 -1.96 -8.19
N LEU A 124 -9.50 -2.92 -8.52
CA LEU A 124 -8.56 -2.86 -9.65
C LEU A 124 -9.17 -3.09 -11.03
N CYS A 125 -10.42 -3.56 -11.12
CA CYS A 125 -11.07 -3.92 -12.39
C CYS A 125 -11.97 -2.82 -12.98
N GLN A 126 -11.66 -1.53 -12.78
CA GLN A 126 -12.48 -0.43 -13.31
C GLN A 126 -12.04 0.09 -14.68
N THR A 127 -10.90 -0.33 -15.21
CA THR A 127 -10.45 0.13 -16.53
C THR A 127 -11.08 -0.71 -17.65
N PRO A 128 -11.87 -0.11 -18.57
CA PRO A 128 -12.42 -0.84 -19.70
C PRO A 128 -11.28 -1.38 -20.57
N CYS A 129 -11.29 -2.70 -20.81
CA CYS A 129 -10.32 -3.33 -21.70
C CYS A 129 -10.49 -2.74 -23.10
N LYS A 130 -9.50 -1.99 -23.60
CA LYS A 130 -9.43 -1.66 -25.02
C LYS A 130 -9.21 -2.99 -25.76
N LYS A 131 -10.21 -3.39 -26.55
CA LYS A 131 -10.07 -4.51 -27.48
C LYS A 131 -8.96 -4.17 -28.50
N PRO A 132 -8.19 -5.18 -28.97
CA PRO A 132 -7.18 -4.96 -30.00
C PRO A 132 -7.79 -4.38 -31.28
#